data_AF-A0A5M8SMV4-F1
#
_entry.id   AF-A0A5M8SMV4-F1
#
_cell.length_a   1.000
_cell.length_b   1.000
_cell.length_c   1.000
_cell.angle_alpha   90.00
_cell.angle_beta   90.00
_cell.angle_gamma   90.00
#
_symmetry.space_group_name_H-M   'P 1'
#
loop_
_entity.id
_entity.type
_entity.pdbx_description
1 polymer ?
#
loop_
_entity_poly.entity_id
_entity_poly.type
_entity_poly.pdbx_seq_one_letter_code
_entity_poly.pdbx_strand_id
1 'polypeptide(L)'
;MTTRVSTFPLRLPVSLKAALETISKRDGTSLNQFLVIAAAEKIAAMETERFFEEHKTRADRKAFRRILNRKGGEPPRPEDAID
;
A
#
# COMPACT_ATOMS: atom_id res chain seq x y z
N MET A 1 -6.74 12.97 16.82
CA MET A 1 -5.58 13.68 16.25
C MET A 1 -6.11 14.91 15.54
N THR A 2 -5.75 16.11 15.98
CA THR A 2 -6.18 17.35 15.31
C THR A 2 -5.25 17.59 14.13
N THR A 3 -5.70 17.29 12.91
CA THR A 3 -4.89 17.53 11.71
C THR A 3 -4.80 19.03 11.46
N ARG A 4 -3.67 19.65 11.81
CA ARG A 4 -3.37 21.02 11.37
C ARG A 4 -2.97 20.97 9.91
N VAL A 5 -3.75 21.61 9.05
CA VAL A 5 -3.41 21.79 7.63
C VAL A 5 -2.58 23.06 7.50
N SER A 6 -1.43 22.95 6.84
CA SER A 6 -0.60 24.10 6.45
C SER A 6 -0.41 24.09 4.94
N THR A 7 -0.34 25.27 4.33
CA THR A 7 -0.11 25.40 2.89
C THR A 7 1.36 25.12 2.58
N PHE A 8 1.61 24.18 1.66
CA PHE A 8 2.95 23.85 1.20
C PHE A 8 3.11 24.17 -0.29
N PRO A 9 3.78 25.28 -0.67
CA PRO A 9 3.95 25.63 -2.07
C PRO A 9 4.99 24.72 -2.74
N LEU A 10 4.58 24.11 -3.85
CA LEU A 10 5.42 23.21 -4.66
C LEU A 10 5.71 23.82 -6.03
N ARG A 11 6.96 23.68 -6.49
CA ARG A 11 7.32 23.97 -7.89
C ARG A 11 7.33 22.67 -8.67
N LEU A 12 6.54 22.59 -9.73
CA LEU A 12 6.43 21.42 -10.59
C LEU A 12 6.89 21.76 -12.01
N PRO A 13 7.56 20.83 -12.71
CA PRO A 13 7.73 20.94 -14.16
C PRO A 13 6.38 21.12 -14.85
N VAL A 14 6.34 21.95 -15.90
CA VAL A 14 5.09 22.29 -16.62
C VAL A 14 4.39 21.04 -17.15
N SER A 15 5.15 20.09 -17.70
CA SER A 15 4.61 18.82 -18.20
C SER A 15 3.94 17.99 -17.10
N LEU A 16 4.54 17.94 -15.90
CA LEU A 16 3.98 17.22 -14.77
C LEU A 16 2.70 17.87 -14.27
N LYS A 17 2.68 19.21 -14.14
CA LYS A 17 1.47 19.96 -13.78
C LYS A 17 0.34 19.68 -14.77
N ALA A 18 0.61 19.70 -16.07
CA ALA A 18 -0.38 19.44 -17.10
C ALA A 18 -0.93 18.00 -17.02
N ALA A 19 -0.07 17.00 -16.81
CA ALA A 19 -0.50 15.61 -16.63
C ALA A 19 -1.40 15.44 -15.40
N LEU A 20 -1.01 16.02 -14.26
CA LEU A 20 -1.80 15.96 -13.04
C LEU A 20 -3.16 16.65 -13.20
N GLU A 21 -3.22 17.82 -13.86
CA GLU A 21 -4.48 18.50 -14.13
C GLU A 21 -5.43 17.67 -15.00
N THR A 22 -4.92 16.97 -16.01
CA THR A 22 -5.73 16.06 -16.84
C THR A 22 -6.29 14.91 -16.03
N ILE A 23 -5.47 14.29 -15.18
CA ILE A 23 -5.89 13.16 -14.33
C ILE A 23 -6.92 13.62 -13.29
N SER A 24 -6.63 14.71 -12.55
CA SER A 24 -7.53 15.23 -11.53
C SER A 24 -8.89 15.64 -12.11
N LYS A 25 -8.92 16.22 -13.32
CA LYS A 25 -10.17 16.53 -14.02
C LYS A 25 -10.97 15.27 -14.37
N ARG A 26 -10.31 14.21 -14.84
CA ARG A 26 -10.96 12.94 -15.17
C ARG A 26 -11.62 12.32 -13.93
N ASP A 27 -10.93 12.38 -12.80
CA ASP A 27 -11.36 11.75 -11.56
C ASP A 27 -12.23 12.69 -10.70
N GLY A 28 -12.54 13.90 -11.18
CA GLY A 28 -13.40 14.88 -10.50
C GLY A 28 -12.82 15.45 -9.20
N THR A 29 -11.49 15.40 -9.02
CA THR A 29 -10.80 15.86 -7.81
C THR A 29 -10.02 17.15 -8.05
N SER A 30 -9.77 17.91 -6.99
CA SER A 30 -8.82 19.03 -7.10
C SER A 30 -7.38 18.51 -7.17
N LEU A 31 -6.50 19.27 -7.83
CA LEU A 31 -5.07 18.95 -7.91
C LEU A 31 -4.43 18.73 -6.53
N ASN A 32 -4.79 19.57 -5.55
CA ASN A 32 -4.27 19.47 -4.19
C ASN A 32 -4.75 18.19 -3.49
N GLN A 33 -6.03 17.82 -3.63
CA GLN A 33 -6.54 16.57 -3.08
C GLN A 33 -5.87 15.36 -3.72
N PHE A 34 -5.71 15.39 -5.04
CA PHE A 34 -5.01 14.35 -5.78
C PHE A 34 -3.58 14.16 -5.25
N LEU A 35 -2.82 15.25 -5.10
CA LEU A 35 -1.45 15.21 -4.57
C LEU A 35 -1.38 14.70 -3.13
N VAL A 36 -2.33 15.09 -2.26
CA VAL A 36 -2.38 14.63 -0.87
C VAL A 36 -2.64 13.13 -0.81
N ILE A 37 -3.60 12.63 -1.60
CA ILE A 37 -3.92 11.19 -1.66
C ILE A 37 -2.74 10.42 -2.22
N ALA A 38 -2.16 10.86 -3.34
CA ALA A 38 -0.99 10.20 -3.94
C ALA A 38 0.21 10.16 -2.98
N ALA A 39 0.44 11.23 -2.20
CA ALA A 39 1.47 11.25 -1.17
C ALA A 39 1.17 10.24 -0.05
N ALA A 40 -0.08 10.19 0.42
CA ALA A 40 -0.50 9.22 1.44
C ALA A 40 -0.33 7.76 0.97
N GLU A 41 -0.73 7.46 -0.27
CA GLU A 41 -0.55 6.15 -0.90
C GLU A 41 0.93 5.79 -1.02
N LYS A 42 1.76 6.73 -1.48
CA LYS A 42 3.20 6.49 -1.62
C LYS A 42 3.86 6.23 -0.27
N ILE A 43 3.48 6.97 0.77
CA ILE A 43 3.96 6.75 2.14
C ILE A 43 3.51 5.37 2.63
N ALA A 44 2.23 5.02 2.47
CA ALA A 44 1.71 3.72 2.88
C ALA A 44 2.45 2.56 2.20
N ALA A 45 2.73 2.66 0.89
CA ALA A 45 3.49 1.67 0.15
C ALA A 45 4.94 1.52 0.69
N MET A 46 5.63 2.64 0.95
CA MET A 46 6.99 2.64 1.48
C MET A 46 7.06 2.05 2.91
N GLU A 47 6.12 2.41 3.78
CA GLU A 47 6.04 1.85 5.12
C GLU A 47 5.69 0.36 5.11
N THR A 48 4.86 -0.08 4.15
CA THR A 48 4.53 -1.49 3.96
C THR A 48 5.76 -2.29 3.53
N GLU A 49 6.52 -1.79 2.56
CA GLU A 49 7.80 -2.38 2.14
C GLU A 49 8.75 -2.52 3.33
N ARG A 50 8.96 -1.42 4.07
CA ARG A 50 9.79 -1.40 5.27
C ARG A 50 9.33 -2.41 6.32
N PHE A 51 8.02 -2.49 6.58
CA PHE A 51 7.46 -3.44 7.54
C PHE A 51 7.83 -4.88 7.18
N PHE A 52 7.67 -5.28 5.92
CA PHE A 52 8.03 -6.64 5.47
C PHE A 52 9.54 -6.90 5.48
N GLU A 53 10.33 -5.90 5.12
CA GLU A 53 11.80 -5.97 5.20
C GLU A 53 12.30 -6.20 6.63
N GLU A 54 11.69 -5.54 7.61
CA GLU A 54 12.00 -5.77 9.03
C GLU A 54 11.49 -7.15 9.49
N HIS A 55 10.26 -7.54 9.11
CA HIS A 55 9.62 -8.76 9.58
C HIS A 55 10.25 -10.04 9.01
N LYS A 56 10.73 -10.03 7.77
CA LYS A 56 11.34 -11.23 7.15
C LYS A 56 12.56 -11.72 7.93
N THR A 57 13.26 -10.83 8.64
CA THR A 57 14.43 -11.19 9.47
C THR A 57 14.06 -12.11 10.63
N ARG A 58 12.81 -12.07 11.09
CA ARG A 58 12.28 -12.89 12.20
C ARG A 58 11.65 -14.19 11.72
N ALA A 59 11.57 -14.41 10.40
CA ALA A 59 10.85 -15.56 9.85
C ALA A 59 11.68 -16.85 9.95
N ASP A 60 11.15 -17.86 10.64
CA ASP A 60 11.68 -19.23 10.60
C ASP A 60 10.94 -20.07 9.56
N ARG A 61 11.55 -20.18 8.37
CA ARG A 61 11.01 -21.00 7.27
C ARG A 61 10.89 -22.49 7.62
N LYS A 62 11.75 -23.01 8.51
CA LYS A 62 11.70 -24.41 8.94
C LYS A 62 10.54 -24.65 9.90
N ALA A 63 10.32 -23.75 10.86
CA ALA A 63 9.14 -23.79 11.72
C ALA A 63 7.84 -23.66 10.91
N PHE A 64 7.79 -22.72 9.96
CA PHE A 64 6.65 -22.55 9.05
C PHE A 64 6.31 -23.84 8.29
N ARG A 65 7.29 -24.48 7.63
CA ARG A 65 7.08 -25.75 6.93
C ARG A 65 6.65 -26.89 7.85
N ARG A 66 7.09 -26.89 9.11
CA ARG A 66 6.69 -27.91 10.09
C ARG A 66 5.20 -27.80 10.43
N ILE A 67 4.68 -26.57 10.51
CA ILE A 67 3.26 -26.31 10.76
C ILE A 67 2.45 -26.69 9.52
N LEU A 68 2.86 -26.29 8.32
CA LEU A 68 2.15 -26.62 7.08
C LEU A 68 2.07 -28.13 6.81
N ASN A 69 3.14 -28.87 7.11
CA ASN A 69 3.21 -30.32 6.87
C ASN A 69 2.91 -31.16 8.12
N ARG A 70 2.30 -30.57 9.16
CA ARG A 70 1.99 -31.30 10.39
C ARG A 70 0.97 -32.40 10.09
N LYS A 71 1.12 -33.54 10.76
CA LYS A 71 0.09 -34.58 10.72
C LYS A 71 -1.12 -34.14 11.53
N GLY A 72 -2.31 -34.34 10.97
CA GLY A 72 -3.59 -33.87 11.56
C GLY A 72 -3.94 -32.44 11.16
N GLY A 73 -5.15 -32.00 11.52
CA GLY A 73 -5.75 -30.76 11.07
C GLY A 73 -7.16 -31.00 10.53
N GLU A 74 -7.89 -29.93 10.24
CA GLU A 74 -9.17 -30.01 9.54
C GLU A 74 -8.92 -30.16 8.04
N PRO A 75 -9.69 -31.00 7.33
CA PRO A 75 -9.63 -31.03 5.87
C PRO A 75 -10.02 -29.65 5.31
N PRO A 76 -9.52 -29.29 4.11
CA PRO A 76 -9.99 -28.10 3.41
C PRO A 76 -11.51 -28.12 3.31
N ARG A 77 -12.14 -26.97 3.52
CA ARG A 77 -13.58 -26.86 3.35
C ARG A 77 -13.92 -26.96 1.86
N PRO A 78 -15.18 -27.25 1.50
CA PRO A 78 -15.59 -27.26 0.10
C PRO A 78 -15.21 -25.97 -0.65
N GLU A 79 -15.26 -24.81 0.01
CA GLU A 79 -14.86 -23.51 -0.53
C GLU A 79 -13.34 -23.29 -0.69
N ASP A 80 -12.50 -24.15 -0.10
CA ASP A 80 -11.03 -24.10 -0.22
C ASP A 80 -10.52 -24.94 -1.41
N ALA A 81 -11.40 -25.63 -2.13
CA ALA A 81 -11.04 -26.38 -3.33
C ALA A 81 -10.60 -25.42 -4.44
N ILE A 82 -9.47 -25.73 -5.07
CA ILE A 82 -9.00 -25.04 -6.28
C ILE A 82 -9.41 -25.93 -7.45
N ASP A 83 -10.16 -25.37 -8.41
CA ASP A 83 -10.54 -26.03 -9.68
C ASP A 83 -9.33 -26.44 -10.53
#